data_AF-A0A948REB5-F1
#
_entry.id   AF-A0A948REB5-F1
#
_cell.length_a   1.000
_cell.length_b   1.000
_cell.length_c   1.000
_cell.angle_alpha   90.00
_cell.angle_beta   90.00
_cell.angle_gamma   90.00
#
_symmetry.space_group_name_H-M   'P 1'
#
loop_
_entity.id
_entity.type
_entity.pdbx_description
1 polymer ?
#
loop_
_entity_poly.entity_id
_entity_poly.type
_entity_poly.pdbx_seq_one_letter_code
_entity_poly.pdbx_strand_id
1 'polypeptide(L)'
;KPDEKKAFARVGAEILEMPSVEGLVSLADLFRTLGEREITSVLVEGGGKLFGSLFDLGLVDKVVAFIAPIVIGGEEAKMAVGGQGVEKVADALRLERIKVENIDDDVMISGYVPRG
;
A
#
# COMPACT_ATOMS: atom_id res chain seq x y z
N LYS A 1 14.49 16.66 -7.55
CA LYS A 1 15.29 17.73 -8.21
C LYS A 1 16.76 17.30 -8.34
N PRO A 2 17.58 17.89 -9.23
CA PRO A 2 18.96 17.44 -9.47
C PRO A 2 19.86 17.43 -8.22
N ASP A 3 19.72 18.42 -7.34
CA ASP A 3 20.55 18.52 -6.13
C ASP A 3 20.15 17.50 -5.06
N GLU A 4 18.84 17.22 -4.92
CA GLU A 4 18.32 16.16 -4.05
C GLU A 4 18.81 14.78 -4.51
N LYS A 5 18.81 14.52 -5.83
CA LYS A 5 19.32 13.26 -6.39
C LYS A 5 20.81 13.05 -6.03
N LYS A 6 21.63 14.10 -6.14
CA LYS A 6 23.04 14.03 -5.75
C LYS A 6 23.20 13.78 -4.25
N ALA A 7 22.35 14.37 -3.40
CA ALA A 7 22.39 14.14 -1.97
C ALA A 7 22.07 12.69 -1.60
N PHE A 8 21.02 12.09 -2.21
CA PHE A 8 20.67 10.69 -2.01
C PHE A 8 21.76 9.73 -2.50
N ALA A 9 22.33 9.98 -3.69
CA ALA A 9 23.42 9.15 -4.21
C ALA A 9 24.67 9.18 -3.30
N ARG A 10 24.97 10.31 -2.65
CA ARG A 10 26.12 10.44 -1.72
C ARG A 10 25.99 9.57 -0.47
N VAL A 11 24.76 9.24 -0.06
CA VAL A 11 24.51 8.33 1.07
C VAL A 11 24.32 6.88 0.62
N GLY A 12 24.62 6.57 -0.65
CA GLY A 12 24.51 5.22 -1.20
C GLY A 12 23.11 4.81 -1.62
N ALA A 13 22.14 5.74 -1.66
CA ALA A 13 20.80 5.42 -2.14
C ALA A 13 20.81 5.24 -3.66
N GLU A 14 20.19 4.16 -4.13
CA GLU A 14 19.87 4.00 -5.54
C GLU A 14 18.64 4.84 -5.90
N ILE A 15 18.66 5.48 -7.07
CA ILE A 15 17.58 6.35 -7.53
C ILE A 15 16.93 5.74 -8.76
N LEU A 16 15.64 5.46 -8.64
CA LEU A 16 14.78 5.07 -9.75
C LEU A 16 14.00 6.26 -10.28
N GLU A 17 14.19 6.57 -11.56
CA GLU A 17 13.39 7.59 -12.25
C GLU A 17 12.19 6.93 -12.90
N MET A 18 11.00 7.22 -12.37
CA MET A 18 9.76 6.58 -12.81
C MET A 18 8.87 7.55 -13.60
N PRO A 19 8.06 7.03 -14.54
CA PRO A 19 7.00 7.81 -15.16
C PRO A 19 6.07 8.44 -14.11
N SER A 20 5.56 9.62 -14.43
CA SER A 20 4.60 10.34 -13.60
C SER A 20 3.18 10.17 -14.15
N VAL A 21 2.24 9.84 -13.27
CA VAL A 21 0.80 9.82 -13.53
C VAL A 21 0.17 10.82 -12.57
N GLU A 22 -0.45 11.87 -13.10
CA GLU A 22 -1.08 12.95 -12.31
C GLU A 22 -0.14 13.60 -11.28
N GLY A 23 1.15 13.71 -11.59
CA GLY A 23 2.15 14.28 -10.69
C GLY A 23 2.63 13.33 -9.59
N LEU A 24 2.21 12.06 -9.61
CA LEU A 24 2.64 10.99 -8.71
C LEU A 24 3.43 9.92 -9.46
N VAL A 25 4.17 9.08 -8.73
CA VAL A 25 4.87 7.94 -9.32
C VAL A 25 3.86 6.93 -9.87
N SER A 26 4.06 6.48 -11.11
CA SER A 26 3.33 5.35 -11.68
C SER A 26 3.63 4.06 -10.88
N LEU A 27 2.70 3.62 -10.05
CA LEU A 27 2.86 2.40 -9.24
C LEU A 27 2.97 1.13 -10.10
N ALA A 28 2.25 1.11 -11.23
CA ALA A 28 2.32 -0.01 -12.17
C ALA A 28 3.70 -0.15 -12.83
N ASP A 29 4.31 0.97 -13.26
CA ASP A 29 5.66 0.95 -13.83
C ASP A 29 6.72 0.70 -12.76
N LEU A 30 6.52 1.22 -11.54
CA LEU A 30 7.38 0.93 -10.41
C LEU A 30 7.43 -0.58 -10.12
N PHE A 31 6.27 -1.23 -9.97
CA PHE A 31 6.24 -2.67 -9.66
C PHE A 31 6.77 -3.53 -10.80
N ARG A 32 6.55 -3.13 -12.06
CA ARG A 32 7.19 -3.78 -13.21
C ARG A 32 8.72 -3.67 -13.15
N THR A 33 9.24 -2.47 -12.88
CA THR A 33 10.68 -2.21 -12.76
C THR A 33 11.29 -3.02 -11.60
N LEU A 34 10.59 -3.11 -10.46
CA LEU A 34 11.04 -3.94 -9.33
C LEU A 34 11.07 -5.42 -9.72
N GLY A 35 10.07 -5.91 -10.45
CA GLY A 35 10.04 -7.28 -10.97
C GLY A 35 11.17 -7.60 -11.94
N GLU A 36 11.50 -6.68 -12.86
CA GLU A 36 12.66 -6.78 -13.77
C GLU A 36 14.01 -6.84 -13.03
N ARG A 37 14.03 -6.34 -11.78
CA ARG A 37 15.18 -6.39 -10.86
C ARG A 37 15.13 -7.59 -9.91
N GLU A 38 14.30 -8.58 -10.22
CA GLU A 38 14.14 -9.81 -9.45
C GLU A 38 13.60 -9.60 -8.02
N ILE A 39 12.99 -8.44 -7.74
CA ILE A 39 12.29 -8.19 -6.48
C ILE A 39 10.90 -8.82 -6.58
N THR A 40 10.77 -10.03 -6.03
CA THR A 40 9.56 -10.85 -6.17
C THR A 40 8.48 -10.55 -5.13
N SER A 41 8.81 -9.79 -4.08
CA SER A 41 7.87 -9.43 -3.03
C SER A 41 8.18 -8.05 -2.47
N VAL A 42 7.14 -7.24 -2.25
CA VAL A 42 7.25 -5.91 -1.66
C VAL A 42 6.29 -5.84 -0.48
N LEU A 43 6.82 -5.47 0.69
CA LEU A 43 6.00 -5.02 1.80
C LEU A 43 5.77 -3.52 1.60
N VAL A 44 4.50 -3.11 1.50
CA VAL A 44 4.14 -1.70 1.35
C VAL A 44 3.58 -1.18 2.66
N GLU A 45 4.27 -0.18 3.20
CA GLU A 45 3.85 0.58 4.38
C GLU A 45 3.63 2.04 3.98
N GLY A 46 2.71 2.72 4.67
CA GLY A 46 2.34 4.09 4.32
C GLY A 46 0.98 4.49 4.87
N GLY A 47 0.38 5.49 4.23
CA GLY A 47 -0.94 6.00 4.59
C GLY A 47 -2.01 5.69 3.55
N GLY A 48 -3.26 6.00 3.88
CA GLY A 48 -4.43 5.65 3.08
C GLY A 48 -4.40 6.08 1.62
N LYS A 49 -3.68 7.16 1.26
CA LYS A 49 -3.50 7.54 -0.16
C LYS A 49 -2.73 6.48 -0.95
N LEU A 50 -1.60 6.00 -0.44
CA LEU A 50 -0.79 4.99 -1.10
C LEU A 50 -1.53 3.65 -1.16
N PHE A 51 -2.10 3.22 -0.03
CA PHE A 51 -2.86 1.97 0.04
C PHE A 51 -4.08 2.01 -0.89
N GLY A 52 -4.82 3.13 -0.90
CA GLY A 52 -5.95 3.34 -1.81
C GLY A 52 -5.55 3.20 -3.26
N SER A 53 -4.48 3.87 -3.70
CA SER A 53 -3.98 3.74 -5.08
C SER A 53 -3.59 2.30 -5.45
N LEU A 54 -3.06 1.51 -4.52
CA LEU A 54 -2.73 0.10 -4.79
C LEU A 54 -4.01 -0.75 -4.95
N PHE A 55 -5.02 -0.51 -4.12
CA PHE A 55 -6.31 -1.21 -4.25
C PHE A 55 -7.04 -0.81 -5.53
N ASP A 56 -7.12 0.49 -5.85
CA ASP A 56 -7.77 1.01 -7.06
C ASP A 56 -7.10 0.44 -8.34
N LEU A 57 -5.79 0.18 -8.31
CA LEU A 57 -5.03 -0.40 -9.42
C LEU A 57 -4.97 -1.94 -9.40
N GLY A 58 -5.56 -2.61 -8.40
CA GLY A 58 -5.52 -4.06 -8.28
C GLY A 58 -4.12 -4.63 -8.04
N LEU A 59 -3.23 -3.88 -7.38
CA LEU A 59 -1.82 -4.23 -7.14
C LEU A 59 -1.57 -4.91 -5.78
N VAL A 60 -2.63 -5.23 -5.03
CA VAL A 60 -2.52 -5.84 -3.69
C VAL A 60 -2.82 -7.33 -3.77
N ASP A 61 -1.85 -8.16 -3.38
CA ASP A 61 -2.04 -9.60 -3.25
C ASP A 61 -2.51 -10.03 -1.86
N LYS A 62 -1.96 -9.39 -0.82
CA LYS A 62 -2.14 -9.77 0.58
C LYS A 62 -2.27 -8.52 1.44
N VAL A 63 -3.19 -8.57 2.40
CA VAL A 63 -3.37 -7.57 3.44
C VAL A 63 -2.88 -8.12 4.77
N VAL A 64 -2.20 -7.28 5.54
CA VAL A 64 -1.88 -7.49 6.95
C VAL A 64 -2.27 -6.21 7.67
N ALA A 65 -3.35 -6.26 8.44
CA ALA A 65 -3.92 -5.12 9.14
C ALA A 65 -3.79 -5.33 10.66
N PHE A 66 -3.27 -4.33 11.35
CA PHE A 66 -3.17 -4.30 12.81
C PHE A 66 -4.21 -3.32 13.37
N ILE A 67 -4.95 -3.75 14.39
CA ILE A 67 -5.97 -2.96 15.07
C ILE A 67 -5.64 -2.92 16.55
N ALA A 68 -5.26 -1.74 17.04
CA ALA A 68 -5.03 -1.49 18.45
C ALA A 68 -6.34 -1.17 19.19
N PRO A 69 -6.44 -1.43 20.51
CA PRO A 69 -7.61 -1.11 21.33
C PRO A 69 -7.65 0.40 21.69
N ILE A 70 -7.43 1.27 20.71
CA ILE A 70 -7.33 2.73 20.87
C ILE A 70 -8.36 3.41 19.96
N VAL A 71 -9.10 4.36 20.54
CA VAL A 71 -10.07 5.19 19.80
C VAL A 71 -9.51 6.61 19.68
N ILE A 72 -9.20 7.03 18.44
CA ILE A 72 -8.71 8.39 18.16
C ILE A 72 -9.87 9.35 17.88
N GLY A 73 -10.82 8.95 17.03
CA GLY A 73 -11.93 9.81 16.57
C GLY A 73 -11.49 10.96 15.64
N GLY A 74 -12.46 11.75 15.18
CA GLY A 74 -12.25 12.92 14.32
C GLY A 74 -12.73 12.74 12.88
N GLU A 75 -13.47 13.74 12.37
CA GLU A 75 -13.99 13.75 10.99
C GLU A 75 -12.87 13.76 9.94
N GLU A 76 -11.81 14.50 10.21
CA GLU A 76 -10.62 14.62 9.36
C GLU A 76 -9.52 13.61 9.71
N ALA A 77 -9.84 12.59 10.51
CA ALA A 77 -8.88 11.56 10.88
C ALA A 77 -8.38 10.82 9.62
N LYS A 78 -7.11 10.41 9.65
CA LYS A 78 -6.51 9.71 8.51
C LYS A 78 -7.15 8.33 8.36
N MET A 79 -7.70 8.08 7.17
CA MET A 79 -8.23 6.78 6.78
C MET A 79 -7.12 5.75 6.60
N ALA A 80 -7.39 4.51 7.00
CA ALA A 80 -6.48 3.39 6.77
C ALA A 80 -6.30 3.11 5.28
N VAL A 81 -7.39 3.10 4.51
CA VAL A 81 -7.37 2.97 3.03
C VAL A 81 -8.23 4.09 2.46
N GLY A 82 -7.64 4.90 1.57
CA GLY A 82 -8.33 5.93 0.80
C GLY A 82 -8.60 5.45 -0.63
N GLY A 83 -8.55 6.36 -1.60
CA GLY A 83 -8.75 6.04 -3.02
C GLY A 83 -10.19 6.28 -3.47
N GLN A 84 -10.56 5.71 -4.61
CA GLN A 84 -11.90 5.83 -5.19
C GLN A 84 -12.93 5.05 -4.37
N GLY A 85 -12.54 3.90 -3.83
CA GLY A 85 -13.42 3.03 -3.05
C GLY A 85 -14.56 2.44 -3.88
N VAL A 86 -15.58 1.95 -3.18
CA VAL A 86 -16.78 1.35 -3.80
C VAL A 86 -18.04 1.95 -3.20
N GLU A 87 -19.09 2.11 -4.01
CA GLU A 87 -20.37 2.65 -3.54
C GLU A 87 -21.18 1.61 -2.76
N LYS A 88 -21.09 0.33 -3.12
CA LYS A 88 -21.89 -0.75 -2.52
C LYS A 88 -20.99 -1.80 -1.88
N VAL A 89 -21.43 -2.31 -0.74
CA VAL A 89 -20.77 -3.41 -0.01
C VAL A 89 -20.67 -4.69 -0.86
N ALA A 90 -21.61 -4.89 -1.80
CA ALA A 90 -21.57 -6.03 -2.72
C ALA A 90 -20.37 -5.98 -3.69
N ASP A 91 -19.88 -4.78 -3.99
CA ASP A 91 -18.73 -4.55 -4.88
C ASP A 91 -17.41 -4.48 -4.10
N ALA A 92 -17.46 -4.55 -2.76
CA ALA A 92 -16.29 -4.49 -1.91
C ALA A 92 -15.46 -5.77 -1.96
N LEU A 93 -14.13 -5.60 -1.96
CA LEU A 93 -13.20 -6.71 -1.86
C LEU A 93 -13.38 -7.44 -0.52
N ARG A 94 -13.62 -8.75 -0.60
CA ARG A 94 -13.62 -9.65 0.55
C ARG A 94 -12.35 -10.48 0.51
N LEU A 95 -11.49 -10.29 1.51
CA LEU A 95 -10.28 -11.08 1.63
C LEU A 95 -10.61 -12.57 1.87
N GLU A 96 -9.79 -13.43 1.29
CA GLU A 96 -9.84 -14.88 1.42
C GLU A 96 -8.69 -15.40 2.28
N ARG A 97 -8.83 -16.65 2.75
CA ARG A 97 -7.82 -17.33 3.58
C ARG A 97 -7.42 -16.48 4.80
N ILE A 98 -8.44 -15.96 5.48
CA ILE A 98 -8.29 -15.07 6.62
C ILE A 98 -7.63 -15.81 7.79
N LYS A 99 -6.67 -15.12 8.42
CA LYS A 99 -6.11 -15.48 9.71
C LYS A 99 -6.23 -14.27 10.65
N VAL A 100 -6.68 -14.54 11.87
CA VAL A 100 -6.79 -13.53 12.95
C VAL A 100 -5.94 -14.00 14.11
N GLU A 101 -5.08 -13.12 14.63
CA GLU A 101 -4.15 -13.40 15.72
C GLU A 101 -4.13 -12.23 16.70
N ASN A 102 -3.99 -12.51 17.99
CA ASN A 102 -3.68 -11.48 18.98
C ASN A 102 -2.15 -11.29 19.03
N ILE A 103 -1.69 -10.05 18.89
CA ILE A 103 -0.30 -9.66 19.03
C ILE A 103 -0.24 -8.66 20.18
N ASP A 104 0.20 -9.10 21.35
CA ASP A 104 0.09 -8.34 22.60
C ASP A 104 -1.37 -7.88 22.84
N ASP A 105 -1.60 -6.57 22.94
CA ASP A 105 -2.93 -5.96 23.12
C ASP A 105 -3.66 -5.69 21.79
N ASP A 106 -3.00 -5.90 20.65
CA ASP A 106 -3.51 -5.63 19.30
C ASP A 106 -4.08 -6.90 18.64
N VAL A 107 -4.91 -6.70 17.62
CA VAL A 107 -5.41 -7.76 16.73
C VAL A 107 -4.82 -7.61 15.34
N MET A 108 -4.16 -8.66 14.85
CA MET A 108 -3.71 -8.77 13.46
C MET A 108 -4.73 -9.56 12.64
N ILE A 109 -5.24 -8.95 11.57
CA ILE A 109 -6.05 -9.61 10.54
C ILE A 109 -5.21 -9.69 9.27
N SER A 110 -5.02 -10.89 8.72
CA SER A 110 -4.35 -11.07 7.44
C SER A 110 -5.16 -11.93 6.49
N GLY A 111 -5.01 -11.70 5.19
CA GLY A 111 -5.74 -12.42 4.16
C GLY A 111 -5.28 -12.04 2.76
N TYR A 112 -5.73 -12.77 1.75
CA TYR A 112 -5.39 -12.55 0.36
C TYR A 112 -6.55 -11.93 -0.40
N VAL A 113 -6.24 -11.07 -1.37
CA VAL A 113 -7.24 -10.56 -2.30
C VAL A 113 -7.63 -11.71 -3.26
N PRO A 114 -8.93 -11.95 -3.52
CA PRO A 114 -9.37 -12.94 -4.49
C PRO A 114 -8.74 -12.64 -5.87
N ARG A 115 -8.20 -13.67 -6.52
CA ARG A 115 -7.81 -13.57 -7.93
C ARG A 115 -8.97 -14.09 -8.77
N GLY A 116 -9.40 -13.30 -9.76
CA GLY A 116 -10.36 -13.74 -10.78
C GLY A 116 -9.82 -14.87 -11.64
#